data_AF-A0A1B2DXR7-F1
#
_entry.id   AF-A0A1B2DXR7-F1
#
_cell.length_a   1.000
_cell.length_b   1.000
_cell.length_c   1.000
_cell.angle_alpha   90.00
_cell.angle_beta   90.00
_cell.angle_gamma   90.00
#
_symmetry.space_group_name_H-M   'P 1'
#
loop_
_entity.id
_entity.type
_entity.pdbx_description
1 polymer ?
#
loop_
_entity_poly.entity_id
_entity_poly.type
_entity_poly.pdbx_seq_one_letter_code
_entity_poly.pdbx_strand_id
1 'polypeptide(L)'
;MSSIQQLQGTLNQLSGQLAAAEQSGSMEDAMLIAGQLGQLQTELQNAQSGLGAEASDSARQELVNCRILLHGMMNAVEAIRARAAEQYRQVLGENKAAFEQMADAAKQSVYPEAYQYRQVFQQMAEVSQQLRQWDGSMLDMGYQMERGAQTGGSLNGAVPIEETTMDTHDGWTI
;
A
#
# COMPACT_ATOMS: atom_id res chain seq x y z
N MET A 1 18.23 3.35 11.05
CA MET A 1 16.79 3.12 10.81
C MET A 1 16.68 2.54 9.42
N SER A 2 16.04 1.39 9.22
CA SER A 2 15.91 0.80 7.88
C SER A 2 14.92 1.62 7.05
N SER A 3 15.04 1.59 5.72
CA SER A 3 14.08 2.27 4.82
C SER A 3 12.64 1.76 5.02
N ILE A 4 12.48 0.49 5.41
CA ILE A 4 11.18 -0.11 5.73
C ILE A 4 10.61 0.42 7.05
N GLN A 5 11.44 0.63 8.07
CA GLN A 5 11.00 1.27 9.32
C GLN A 5 10.52 2.70 9.10
N GLN A 6 11.23 3.45 8.25
CA GLN A 6 10.81 4.80 7.88
C GLN A 6 9.46 4.76 7.18
N LEU A 7 9.29 3.88 6.17
CA LEU A 7 8.03 3.68 5.46
C LEU A 7 6.89 3.30 6.42
N GLN A 8 7.14 2.40 7.37
CA GLN A 8 6.16 2.01 8.38
C GLN A 8 5.76 3.19 9.27
N GLY A 9 6.72 4.05 9.65
CA GLY A 9 6.47 5.27 10.40
C GLY A 9 5.55 6.23 9.65
N THR A 10 5.86 6.51 8.39
CA THR A 10 5.04 7.36 7.52
C THR A 10 3.63 6.80 7.34
N LEU A 11 3.51 5.50 7.07
CA LEU A 11 2.21 4.82 6.90
C LEU A 11 1.36 4.86 8.17
N ASN A 12 1.96 4.68 9.35
CA ASN A 12 1.24 4.80 10.62
C ASN A 12 0.69 6.21 10.82
N GLN A 13 1.51 7.23 10.56
CA GLN A 13 1.10 8.63 10.70
C GLN A 13 -0.07 8.94 9.75
N LEU A 14 0.07 8.58 8.47
CA LEU A 14 -0.96 8.84 7.47
C LEU A 14 -2.25 8.05 7.74
N SER A 15 -2.13 6.80 8.19
CA SER A 15 -3.27 5.98 8.60
C SER A 15 -4.03 6.62 9.75
N GLY A 16 -3.32 7.13 10.77
CA GLY A 16 -3.95 7.85 11.89
C GLY A 16 -4.64 9.14 11.46
N GLN A 17 -4.01 9.93 10.57
CA GLN A 17 -4.60 11.15 10.03
C GLN A 17 -5.85 10.85 9.20
N LEU A 18 -5.81 9.80 8.37
CA LEU A 18 -6.93 9.42 7.53
C LEU A 18 -8.12 8.91 8.35
N ALA A 19 -7.86 8.14 9.41
CA ALA A 19 -8.88 7.73 10.36
C ALA A 19 -9.51 8.94 11.10
N ALA A 20 -8.70 9.95 11.43
CA ALA A 20 -9.19 11.18 12.03
C ALA A 20 -10.05 12.00 11.04
N ALA A 21 -9.64 12.11 9.78
CA ALA A 21 -10.40 12.79 8.73
C ALA A 21 -11.73 12.08 8.42
N GLU A 22 -11.73 10.74 8.43
CA GLU A 22 -12.95 9.94 8.30
C GLU A 22 -13.93 10.22 9.44
N GLN A 23 -13.44 10.31 10.69
CA GLN A 23 -14.28 10.56 11.87
C GLN A 23 -14.79 12.00 11.92
N SER A 24 -13.94 12.98 11.63
CA SER A 24 -14.32 14.40 11.64
C SER A 24 -15.23 14.77 10.47
N GLY A 25 -15.14 14.03 9.35
CA GLY A 25 -15.80 14.40 8.10
C GLY A 25 -15.23 15.67 7.46
N SER A 26 -14.07 16.13 7.95
CA SER A 26 -13.38 17.31 7.42
C SER A 26 -12.82 17.00 6.03
N MET A 27 -13.44 17.62 5.03
CA MET A 27 -13.03 17.50 3.63
C MET A 27 -11.70 18.18 3.35
N GLU A 28 -11.35 19.21 4.13
CA GLU A 28 -10.08 19.92 4.03
C GLU A 28 -8.92 19.05 4.50
N ASP A 29 -9.10 18.34 5.62
CA ASP A 29 -8.11 17.37 6.11
C ASP A 29 -7.91 16.23 5.09
N ALA A 30 -8.99 15.74 4.49
CA ALA A 30 -8.92 14.69 3.46
C ALA A 30 -8.11 15.13 2.23
N MET A 31 -8.22 16.39 1.78
CA MET A 31 -7.43 16.91 0.67
C MET A 31 -5.95 17.05 1.03
N LEU A 32 -5.65 17.52 2.24
CA LEU A 32 -4.26 17.64 2.71
C LEU A 32 -3.58 16.27 2.78
N ILE A 33 -4.27 15.27 3.33
CA ILE A 33 -3.76 13.90 3.46
C ILE A 33 -3.54 13.28 2.07
N ALA A 34 -4.42 13.54 1.09
CA ALA A 34 -4.21 13.08 -0.27
C ALA A 34 -2.90 13.63 -0.89
N GLY A 35 -2.59 14.90 -0.65
CA GLY A 35 -1.34 15.52 -1.09
C GLY A 35 -0.11 14.88 -0.46
N GLN A 36 -0.20 14.48 0.82
CA GLN A 36 0.87 13.77 1.51
C GLN A 36 1.03 12.33 0.99
N LEU A 37 -0.08 11.65 0.70
CA LEU A 37 -0.08 10.31 0.12
C LEU A 37 0.61 10.30 -1.25
N GLY A 38 0.41 11.31 -2.09
CA GLY A 38 1.11 11.43 -3.37
C GLY A 38 2.65 11.39 -3.26
N GLN A 39 3.23 11.72 -2.11
CA GLN A 39 4.69 11.71 -1.89
C GLN A 39 5.23 10.34 -1.45
N LEU A 40 4.36 9.44 -1.00
CA LEU A 40 4.75 8.13 -0.46
C LEU A 40 5.37 7.20 -1.50
N GLN A 41 5.10 7.43 -2.79
CA GLN A 41 5.67 6.64 -3.88
C GLN A 41 7.20 6.70 -3.89
N THR A 42 7.80 7.85 -3.59
CA THR A 42 9.25 8.02 -3.53
C THR A 42 9.85 7.23 -2.37
N GLU A 43 9.19 7.24 -1.21
CA GLU A 43 9.64 6.47 -0.03
C GLU A 43 9.60 4.97 -0.32
N LEU A 44 8.57 4.50 -1.03
CA LEU A 44 8.40 3.11 -1.38
C LEU A 44 9.45 2.63 -2.39
N GLN A 45 9.80 3.47 -3.39
CA GLN A 45 10.91 3.20 -4.31
C GLN A 45 12.27 3.17 -3.61
N ASN A 46 12.48 4.07 -2.64
CA ASN A 46 13.70 4.08 -1.82
C ASN A 46 13.79 2.84 -0.92
N ALA A 47 12.65 2.37 -0.38
CA ALA A 47 12.60 1.12 0.37
C ALA A 47 12.91 -0.09 -0.51
N GLN A 48 12.36 -0.14 -1.74
CA GLN A 48 12.64 -1.20 -2.71
C GLN A 48 14.12 -1.29 -3.08
N SER A 49 14.77 -0.17 -3.39
CA SER A 49 16.18 -0.16 -3.79
C SER A 49 17.15 -0.54 -2.65
N GLY A 50 16.72 -0.35 -1.39
CA GLY A 50 17.49 -0.74 -0.21
C GLY A 50 17.33 -2.21 0.22
N LEU A 51 16.47 -2.98 -0.45
CA LEU A 51 16.26 -4.40 -0.14
C LEU A 51 17.36 -5.25 -0.76
N GLY A 52 18.25 -5.78 0.09
CA GLY A 52 19.20 -6.84 -0.27
C GLY A 52 18.55 -8.23 -0.24
N ALA A 53 19.25 -9.23 -0.81
CA ALA A 53 18.79 -10.63 -0.88
C ALA A 53 18.65 -11.29 0.51
N GLU A 54 19.34 -10.79 1.54
CA GLU A 54 19.22 -11.28 2.93
C GLU A 54 18.31 -10.37 3.75
N ALA A 55 17.02 -10.44 3.46
CA ALA A 55 16.02 -9.77 4.28
C ALA A 55 15.84 -10.49 5.62
N SER A 56 16.15 -9.78 6.72
CA SER A 56 15.90 -10.26 8.07
C SER A 56 14.40 -10.55 8.28
N ASP A 57 14.08 -11.49 9.18
CA ASP A 57 12.71 -11.77 9.57
C ASP A 57 11.99 -10.51 10.10
N SER A 58 12.74 -9.59 10.73
CA SER A 58 12.22 -8.30 11.17
C SER A 58 11.73 -7.43 10.00
N ALA A 59 12.49 -7.35 8.89
CA ALA A 59 12.10 -6.57 7.73
C ALA A 59 10.87 -7.16 7.02
N ARG A 60 10.73 -8.49 7.02
CA ARG A 60 9.52 -9.16 6.50
C ARG A 60 8.30 -8.85 7.37
N GLN A 61 8.43 -8.90 8.69
CA GLN A 61 7.34 -8.54 9.60
C GLN A 61 6.94 -7.07 9.48
N GLU A 62 7.91 -6.17 9.34
CA GLU A 62 7.65 -4.75 9.12
C GLU A 62 6.88 -4.52 7.80
N LEU A 63 7.24 -5.22 6.73
CA LEU A 63 6.54 -5.15 5.45
C LEU A 63 5.08 -5.65 5.57
N VAL A 64 4.85 -6.75 6.30
CA VAL A 64 3.48 -7.23 6.58
C VAL A 64 2.69 -6.17 7.35
N ASN A 65 3.29 -5.53 8.34
CA ASN A 65 2.65 -4.46 9.10
C ASN A 65 2.31 -3.25 8.21
N CYS A 66 3.22 -2.87 7.29
CA CYS A 66 2.95 -1.83 6.29
C CYS A 66 1.73 -2.16 5.44
N ARG A 67 1.58 -3.41 4.99
CA ARG A 67 0.42 -3.84 4.20
C ARG A 67 -0.88 -3.80 4.99
N ILE A 68 -0.86 -4.20 6.26
CA ILE A 68 -2.04 -4.09 7.14
C ILE A 68 -2.48 -2.62 7.25
N LEU A 69 -1.54 -1.70 7.48
CA LEU A 69 -1.83 -0.26 7.54
C LEU A 69 -2.42 0.25 6.22
N LEU A 70 -1.83 -0.16 5.11
CA LEU A 70 -2.26 0.23 3.77
C LEU A 70 -3.69 -0.23 3.46
N HIS A 71 -4.07 -1.45 3.84
CA HIS A 71 -5.46 -1.91 3.72
C HIS A 71 -6.42 -1.11 4.61
N GLY A 72 -6.00 -0.76 5.83
CA GLY A 72 -6.77 0.15 6.69
C GLY A 72 -7.00 1.51 6.03
N MET A 73 -5.96 2.05 5.40
CA MET A 73 -6.04 3.32 4.66
C MET A 73 -6.97 3.22 3.45
N MET A 74 -6.93 2.11 2.69
CA MET A 74 -7.86 1.89 1.58
C MET A 74 -9.32 1.96 2.03
N ASN A 75 -9.64 1.33 3.17
CA ASN A 75 -11.00 1.35 3.72
C ASN A 75 -11.44 2.76 4.10
N ALA A 76 -10.58 3.52 4.78
CA ALA A 76 -10.88 4.90 5.16
C ALA A 76 -11.01 5.82 3.93
N VAL A 77 -10.17 5.67 2.90
CA VAL A 77 -10.30 6.41 1.64
C VAL A 77 -11.63 6.12 0.96
N GLU A 78 -12.04 4.86 0.86
CA GLU A 78 -13.34 4.51 0.26
C GLU A 78 -14.51 5.04 1.10
N ALA A 79 -14.40 5.06 2.43
CA ALA A 79 -15.42 5.66 3.31
C ALA A 79 -15.55 7.17 3.10
N ILE A 80 -14.43 7.90 3.06
CA ILE A 80 -14.40 9.35 2.78
C ILE A 80 -14.99 9.62 1.39
N ARG A 81 -14.59 8.83 0.39
CA ARG A 81 -15.08 8.94 -0.98
C ARG A 81 -16.59 8.71 -1.07
N ALA A 82 -17.10 7.67 -0.43
CA ALA A 82 -18.53 7.38 -0.38
C ALA A 82 -19.31 8.52 0.27
N ARG A 83 -18.79 9.09 1.36
CA ARG A 83 -19.38 10.25 2.02
C ARG A 83 -19.38 11.48 1.12
N ALA A 84 -18.27 11.80 0.45
CA ALA A 84 -18.19 12.90 -0.49
C ALA A 84 -19.18 12.75 -1.65
N ALA A 85 -19.32 11.53 -2.19
CA ALA A 85 -20.31 11.25 -3.23
C ALA A 85 -21.75 11.47 -2.74
N GLU A 86 -22.05 11.08 -1.50
CA GLU A 86 -23.37 11.26 -0.91
C GLU A 86 -23.68 12.74 -0.67
N GLN A 87 -22.76 13.47 -0.05
CA GLN A 87 -22.89 14.92 0.16
C GLN A 87 -23.03 15.68 -1.17
N TYR A 88 -22.27 15.29 -2.20
CA TYR A 88 -22.41 15.82 -3.55
C TYR A 88 -23.82 15.66 -4.12
N ARG A 89 -24.43 14.48 -3.95
CA ARG A 89 -25.82 14.23 -4.38
C ARG A 89 -26.82 15.04 -3.58
N GLN A 90 -26.62 15.15 -2.26
CA GLN A 90 -27.52 15.89 -1.37
C GLN A 90 -27.53 17.39 -1.67
N VAL A 91 -26.36 18.00 -1.87
CA VAL A 91 -26.25 19.44 -2.17
C VAL A 91 -26.83 19.78 -3.54
N LEU A 92 -26.56 18.95 -4.55
CA LEU A 92 -27.02 19.27 -5.90
C LEU A 92 -28.47 18.88 -6.16
N GLY A 93 -28.96 17.77 -5.60
CA GLY A 93 -30.31 17.27 -5.86
C GLY A 93 -30.67 17.29 -7.34
N GLU A 94 -31.75 17.98 -7.69
CA GLU A 94 -32.25 18.15 -9.05
C GLU A 94 -31.34 19.03 -9.94
N ASN A 95 -30.53 19.91 -9.33
CA ASN A 95 -29.63 20.81 -10.05
C ASN A 95 -28.37 20.12 -10.57
N LYS A 96 -28.19 18.81 -10.33
CA LYS A 96 -26.99 18.07 -10.77
C LYS A 96 -26.72 18.21 -12.26
N ALA A 97 -27.74 18.07 -13.11
CA ALA A 97 -27.56 18.15 -14.56
C ALA A 97 -27.11 19.56 -15.00
N ALA A 98 -27.70 20.61 -14.40
CA ALA A 98 -27.33 21.98 -14.66
C ALA A 98 -25.90 22.26 -14.17
N PHE A 99 -25.55 21.80 -12.96
CA PHE A 99 -24.20 21.93 -12.41
C PHE A 99 -23.16 21.28 -13.34
N GLU A 100 -23.35 20.03 -13.78
CA GLU A 100 -22.37 19.32 -14.59
C GLU A 100 -22.07 20.01 -15.93
N GLN A 101 -23.04 20.73 -16.49
CA GLN A 101 -22.91 21.50 -17.74
C GLN A 101 -22.20 22.85 -17.57
N MET A 102 -22.03 23.34 -16.34
CA MET A 102 -21.33 24.60 -16.07
C MET A 102 -19.82 24.44 -16.29
N ALA A 103 -19.16 25.54 -16.68
CA ALA A 103 -17.71 25.64 -16.65
C ALA A 103 -17.19 25.59 -15.20
N ASP A 104 -15.97 25.08 -14.96
CA ASP A 104 -15.47 24.87 -13.59
C ASP A 104 -15.41 26.16 -12.75
N ALA A 105 -15.04 27.30 -13.34
CA ALA A 105 -15.06 28.59 -12.63
C ALA A 105 -16.48 28.97 -12.16
N ALA A 106 -17.51 28.65 -12.95
CA ALA A 106 -18.90 28.87 -12.58
C ALA A 106 -19.36 27.86 -11.51
N LYS A 107 -18.94 26.59 -11.61
CA LYS A 107 -19.22 25.56 -10.60
C LYS A 107 -18.70 25.99 -9.22
N GLN A 108 -17.45 26.45 -9.15
CA GLN A 108 -16.81 26.89 -7.92
C GLN A 108 -17.50 28.12 -7.31
N SER A 109 -17.96 29.05 -8.14
CA SER A 109 -18.61 30.28 -7.67
C SER A 109 -20.06 30.06 -7.23
N VAL A 110 -20.84 29.32 -8.01
CA VAL A 110 -22.29 29.16 -7.82
C VAL A 110 -22.63 28.03 -6.85
N TYR A 111 -21.85 26.95 -6.86
CA TYR A 111 -22.05 25.77 -6.00
C TYR A 111 -20.74 25.35 -5.32
N PRO A 112 -20.17 26.20 -4.45
CA PRO A 112 -18.86 25.96 -3.85
C PRO A 112 -18.77 24.63 -3.08
N GLU A 113 -19.80 24.28 -2.32
CA GLU A 113 -19.85 23.03 -1.54
C GLU A 113 -19.89 21.80 -2.45
N ALA A 114 -20.77 21.78 -3.47
CA ALA A 114 -20.84 20.67 -4.42
C ALA A 114 -19.53 20.53 -5.21
N TYR A 115 -18.91 21.66 -5.57
CA TYR A 115 -17.60 21.66 -6.22
C TYR A 115 -16.54 21.03 -5.32
N GLN A 116 -16.49 21.39 -4.04
CA GLN A 116 -15.57 20.80 -3.06
C GLN A 116 -15.77 19.29 -2.91
N TYR A 117 -17.01 18.82 -2.73
CA TYR A 117 -17.28 17.38 -2.62
C TYR A 117 -16.90 16.60 -3.87
N ARG A 118 -17.10 17.19 -5.06
CA ARG A 118 -16.63 16.61 -6.33
C ARG A 118 -15.11 16.49 -6.36
N GLN A 119 -14.39 17.51 -5.91
CA GLN A 119 -12.93 17.48 -5.85
C GLN A 119 -12.44 16.40 -4.89
N VAL A 120 -13.00 16.30 -3.68
CA VAL A 120 -12.64 15.24 -2.73
C VAL A 120 -12.94 13.85 -3.30
N PHE A 121 -14.10 13.67 -3.93
CA PHE A 121 -14.44 12.38 -4.55
C PHE A 121 -13.43 11.96 -5.62
N GLN A 122 -13.02 12.89 -6.48
CA GLN A 122 -12.02 12.63 -7.52
C GLN A 122 -10.65 12.34 -6.90
N GLN A 123 -10.23 13.15 -5.93
CA GLN A 123 -8.94 12.99 -5.28
C GLN A 123 -8.84 11.67 -4.52
N MET A 124 -9.88 11.27 -3.78
CA MET A 124 -9.92 9.97 -3.09
C MET A 124 -9.94 8.79 -4.07
N ALA A 125 -10.50 8.96 -5.28
CA ALA A 125 -10.42 7.93 -6.31
C ALA A 125 -8.97 7.73 -6.80
N GLU A 126 -8.22 8.82 -6.99
CA GLU A 126 -6.80 8.76 -7.34
C GLU A 126 -5.98 8.12 -6.22
N VAL A 127 -6.21 8.53 -4.96
CA VAL A 127 -5.52 7.96 -3.80
C VAL A 127 -5.83 6.46 -3.66
N SER A 128 -7.08 6.03 -3.86
CA SER A 128 -7.45 4.61 -3.84
C SER A 128 -6.66 3.81 -4.89
N GLN A 129 -6.47 4.37 -6.10
CA GLN A 129 -5.64 3.73 -7.13
C GLN A 129 -4.17 3.67 -6.72
N GLN A 130 -3.61 4.74 -6.16
CA GLN A 130 -2.23 4.78 -5.68
C GLN A 130 -1.98 3.76 -4.57
N LEU A 131 -2.87 3.69 -3.58
CA LEU A 131 -2.80 2.70 -2.50
C LEU A 131 -2.78 1.27 -3.07
N ARG A 132 -3.60 0.96 -4.08
CA ARG A 132 -3.58 -0.38 -4.72
C ARG A 132 -2.27 -0.68 -5.42
N GLN A 133 -1.66 0.32 -6.07
CA GLN A 133 -0.34 0.16 -6.68
C GLN A 133 0.73 -0.10 -5.62
N TRP A 134 0.66 0.57 -4.47
CA TRP A 134 1.58 0.34 -3.36
C TRP A 134 1.39 -1.04 -2.72
N ASP A 135 0.17 -1.56 -2.60
CA ASP A 135 -0.05 -2.94 -2.11
C ASP A 135 0.63 -3.95 -3.03
N GLY A 136 0.44 -3.80 -4.34
CA GLY A 136 1.14 -4.63 -5.34
C GLY A 136 2.66 -4.52 -5.21
N SER A 137 3.16 -3.31 -5.04
CA SER A 137 4.60 -3.04 -4.90
C SER A 137 5.17 -3.64 -3.60
N MET A 138 4.40 -3.66 -2.51
CA MET A 138 4.78 -4.31 -1.26
C MET A 138 4.70 -5.84 -1.34
N LEU A 139 3.74 -6.40 -2.08
CA LEU A 139 3.70 -7.82 -2.38
C LEU A 139 4.96 -8.26 -3.15
N ASP A 140 5.34 -7.51 -4.18
CA ASP A 140 6.54 -7.78 -4.97
C ASP A 140 7.81 -7.71 -4.12
N MET A 141 7.91 -6.73 -3.21
CA MET A 141 8.99 -6.66 -2.22
C MET A 141 9.04 -7.93 -1.37
N GLY A 142 7.90 -8.39 -0.86
CA GLY A 142 7.80 -9.61 -0.06
C GLY A 142 8.32 -10.84 -0.81
N TYR A 143 7.93 -11.00 -2.08
CA TYR A 143 8.40 -12.08 -2.93
C TYR A 143 9.91 -12.02 -3.22
N GLN A 144 10.47 -10.82 -3.41
CA GLN A 144 11.92 -10.66 -3.61
C GLN A 144 12.71 -11.04 -2.35
N MET A 145 12.21 -10.64 -1.18
CA MET A 145 12.81 -10.97 0.12
C MET A 145 12.79 -12.48 0.39
N GLU A 146 11.70 -13.17 0.02
CA GLU A 146 11.58 -14.62 0.20
C GLU A 146 12.52 -15.41 -0.73
N ARG A 147 12.62 -15.00 -2.00
CA ARG A 147 13.55 -15.64 -2.95
C ARG A 147 15.01 -15.47 -2.56
N GLY A 148 15.39 -14.27 -2.10
CA GLY A 148 16.75 -13.99 -1.64
C GLY A 148 17.15 -14.86 -0.44
N ALA A 149 16.24 -15.03 0.52
CA ALA A 149 16.45 -15.88 1.69
C ALA A 149 16.63 -17.38 1.32
N GLN A 150 15.89 -17.87 0.32
CA GLN A 150 16.03 -19.26 -0.16
C GLN A 150 17.38 -19.50 -0.86
N THR A 151 17.90 -18.52 -1.60
CA THR A 151 19.23 -18.62 -2.23
C THR A 151 20.40 -18.51 -1.24
N GLY A 152 20.24 -17.78 -0.12
CA GLY A 152 21.26 -17.67 0.93
C GLY A 152 21.29 -18.87 1.90
N GLY A 153 20.16 -19.56 2.07
CA GLY A 153 20.04 -20.73 2.97
C GLY A 153 20.43 -22.08 2.36
N SER A 154 20.65 -22.16 1.03
CA SER A 154 20.82 -23.43 0.31
C SER A 154 22.27 -23.94 0.20
N LEU A 155 23.18 -23.54 1.12
CA LEU A 155 24.54 -24.09 1.19
C LEU A 155 24.83 -24.93 2.45
N ASN A 156 23.88 -25.05 3.39
CA ASN A 156 24.02 -25.91 4.59
C ASN A 156 23.22 -27.22 4.52
N GLY A 157 22.73 -27.58 3.33
CA GLY A 157 22.14 -28.88 3.04
C GLY A 157 23.10 -29.79 2.30
N ALA A 158 24.39 -29.80 2.67
CA ALA A 158 25.28 -30.89 2.28
C ALA A 158 24.78 -32.15 2.99
N VAL A 159 23.92 -32.91 2.32
CA VAL A 159 23.78 -34.34 2.61
C VAL A 159 25.20 -34.88 2.43
N PRO A 160 25.87 -35.42 3.46
CA PRO A 160 27.10 -36.16 3.22
C PRO A 160 26.68 -37.28 2.28
N ILE A 161 27.21 -37.24 1.05
CA ILE A 161 27.22 -38.41 0.19
C ILE A 161 28.03 -39.40 1.02
N GLU A 162 27.35 -40.31 1.70
CA GLU A 162 27.99 -41.51 2.19
C GLU A 162 28.57 -42.19 0.95
N GLU A 163 29.86 -41.95 0.73
CA GLU A 163 30.74 -42.83 -0.01
C GLU A 163 30.45 -44.24 0.52
N THR A 164 29.57 -44.95 -0.18
CA THR A 164 29.49 -46.40 -0.05
C THR A 164 30.74 -46.93 -0.73
N THR A 165 31.85 -46.84 0.00
CA THR A 165 33.09 -47.55 -0.29
C THR A 165 32.77 -49.03 -0.42
N MET A 166 33.21 -49.60 -1.54
CA MET A 166 33.29 -51.03 -1.80
C MET A 166 33.83 -51.79 -0.58
N ASP A 167 33.09 -52.80 -0.12
CA ASP A 167 33.69 -53.96 0.51
C ASP A 167 33.37 -55.20 -0.34
N THR A 168 34.40 -55.63 -1.07
CA THR A 168 34.59 -56.96 -1.64
C THR A 168 34.79 -58.00 -0.55
N HIS A 169 34.05 -59.13 -0.62
CA HIS A 169 34.32 -60.53 -0.19
C HIS A 169 33.00 -61.17 0.31
N ASP A 170 32.69 -62.46 0.18
CA ASP A 170 33.23 -63.61 -0.55
C ASP A 170 32.17 -64.74 -0.42
N GLY A 171 32.03 -65.58 -1.44
CA GLY A 171 31.59 -66.99 -1.31
C GLY A 171 30.12 -67.33 -0.96
N TRP A 172 29.40 -67.96 -1.89
CA TRP A 172 29.21 -69.43 -1.91
C TRP A 172 28.37 -69.89 -3.11
N THR A 173 28.91 -70.89 -3.79
CA THR A 173 28.27 -71.79 -4.75
C THR A 173 27.23 -72.68 -4.08
N ILE A 174 26.06 -72.88 -4.73
CA ILE A 174 25.42 -74.18 -4.98
C ILE A 174 24.74 -74.11 -6.35
#